data_AF-A0A661GQF6-F1
#
_entry.id   AF-A0A661GQF6-F1
#
_cell.length_a   1.000
_cell.length_b   1.000
_cell.length_c   1.000
_cell.angle_alpha   90.00
_cell.angle_beta   90.00
_cell.angle_gamma   90.00
#
_symmetry.space_group_name_H-M   'P 1'
#
loop_
_entity.id
_entity.type
_entity.pdbx_description
1 polymer ?
#
loop_
_entity_poly.entity_id
_entity_poly.type
_entity_poly.pdbx_seq_one_letter_code
_entity_poly.pdbx_strand_id
1 'polypeptide(L)'
;MKQSFDNFLAQCRERVEQHLERSLPATQNDLPLNAALRYTTLDQGKRIRPCLVYAAAHSLGAINSDTDHIATALELIHCYSLIHDDLPAMDDDDLRRGRPTCHIAYDEATAILAGDGLQA
;
A
#
# COMPACT_ATOMS: atom_id res chain seq x y z
N MET A 1 -26.39 -11.96 0.11
CA MET A 1 -25.19 -12.18 -0.72
C MET A 1 -24.35 -10.91 -0.85
N LYS A 2 -24.86 -9.82 -1.46
CA LYS A 2 -24.14 -8.53 -1.58
C LYS A 2 -23.60 -7.99 -0.25
N GLN A 3 -24.43 -7.95 0.78
CA GLN A 3 -24.03 -7.45 2.11
C GLN A 3 -22.94 -8.30 2.80
N SER A 4 -22.86 -9.60 2.50
CA SER A 4 -21.79 -10.46 3.02
C SER A 4 -20.46 -10.19 2.30
N PHE A 5 -20.51 -9.86 1.01
CA PHE A 5 -19.33 -9.52 0.24
C PHE A 5 -18.77 -8.15 0.63
N ASP A 6 -19.64 -7.14 0.76
CA ASP A 6 -19.22 -5.79 1.16
C ASP A 6 -18.58 -5.80 2.56
N ASN A 7 -19.16 -6.57 3.50
CA ASN A 7 -18.57 -6.77 4.83
C ASN A 7 -17.21 -7.45 4.77
N PHE A 8 -17.05 -8.48 3.94
CA PHE A 8 -15.77 -9.17 3.77
C PHE A 8 -14.68 -8.21 3.25
N LEU A 9 -14.99 -7.39 2.25
CA LEU A 9 -14.05 -6.40 1.73
C LEU A 9 -13.67 -5.35 2.78
N ALA A 10 -14.64 -4.89 3.58
CA ALA A 10 -14.37 -3.94 4.67
C ALA A 10 -13.40 -4.53 5.71
N GLN A 11 -13.62 -5.78 6.13
CA GLN A 11 -12.75 -6.48 7.08
C GLN A 11 -11.35 -6.71 6.52
N CYS A 12 -11.24 -7.10 5.25
CA CYS A 12 -9.94 -7.27 4.59
C CYS A 12 -9.16 -5.96 4.52
N ARG A 13 -9.82 -4.86 4.19
CA ARG A 13 -9.22 -3.53 4.16
C ARG A 13 -8.71 -3.12 5.53
N GLU A 14 -9.57 -3.16 6.54
CA GLU A 14 -9.20 -2.81 7.91
C GLU A 14 -8.01 -3.65 8.41
N ARG A 15 -8.03 -4.95 8.14
CA ARG A 15 -6.96 -5.87 8.52
C ARG A 15 -5.63 -5.49 7.85
N VAL A 16 -5.60 -5.31 6.52
CA VAL A 16 -4.34 -4.99 5.84
C VAL A 16 -3.81 -3.60 6.21
N GLU A 17 -4.67 -2.61 6.46
CA GLU A 17 -4.22 -1.29 6.91
C GLU A 17 -3.49 -1.36 8.24
N GLN A 18 -4.02 -2.13 9.20
CA GLN A 18 -3.34 -2.33 10.48
C GLN A 18 -1.98 -3.00 10.33
N HIS A 19 -1.84 -3.93 9.38
CA HIS A 19 -0.56 -4.60 9.13
C HIS A 19 0.42 -3.68 8.39
N LEU A 20 -0.02 -2.94 7.36
CA LEU A 20 0.79 -1.93 6.68
C LEU A 20 1.32 -0.89 7.66
N GLU A 21 0.45 -0.36 8.53
CA GLU A 21 0.84 0.66 9.50
C GLU A 21 1.95 0.18 10.44
N ARG A 22 1.90 -1.10 10.86
CA ARG A 22 2.90 -1.73 11.72
C ARG A 22 4.19 -2.11 10.99
N SER A 23 4.10 -2.41 9.70
CA SER A 23 5.23 -2.80 8.86
C SER A 23 6.09 -1.62 8.42
N LEU A 24 5.55 -0.40 8.43
CA LEU A 24 6.27 0.80 8.00
C LEU A 24 7.02 1.46 9.16
N PRO A 25 8.20 2.04 8.89
CA PRO A 25 8.96 2.73 9.92
C PRO A 25 8.17 3.91 10.49
N ALA A 26 8.29 4.12 11.81
CA ALA A 26 7.69 5.27 12.47
C ALA A 26 8.32 6.59 11.99
N THR A 27 7.57 7.69 12.09
CA THR A 27 8.03 9.03 11.70
C THR A 27 8.92 9.70 12.75
N GLN A 28 9.34 9.00 13.81
CA GLN A 28 10.02 9.58 14.98
C GLN A 28 11.35 10.31 14.71
N ASN A 29 11.92 10.17 13.50
CA ASN A 29 13.17 10.84 13.12
C ASN A 29 12.99 11.90 12.00
N ASP A 30 11.75 12.25 11.63
CA ASP A 30 11.40 13.21 10.55
C ASP A 30 12.15 12.99 9.22
N LEU A 31 12.59 11.76 8.95
CA LEU A 31 13.21 11.44 7.67
C LEU A 31 12.15 11.58 6.57
N PRO A 32 12.39 12.41 5.52
CA PRO A 32 11.45 12.59 4.42
C PRO A 32 11.00 11.27 3.80
N LEU A 33 11.92 10.29 3.73
CA LEU A 33 11.63 8.93 3.27
C LEU A 33 10.54 8.23 4.10
N ASN A 34 10.60 8.27 5.43
CA ASN A 34 9.59 7.61 6.27
C ASN A 34 8.20 8.24 6.08
N ALA A 35 8.16 9.57 5.92
CA ALA A 35 6.93 10.28 5.62
C ALA A 35 6.38 9.89 4.24
N ALA A 36 7.22 9.83 3.21
CA ALA A 36 6.86 9.44 1.85
C ALA A 36 6.37 7.98 1.76
N LEU A 37 7.04 7.05 2.44
CA LEU A 37 6.61 5.65 2.55
C LEU A 37 5.19 5.57 3.11
N ARG A 38 4.91 6.27 4.22
CA ARG A 38 3.57 6.25 4.84
C ARG A 38 2.52 6.98 4.00
N TYR A 39 2.87 8.12 3.40
CA TYR A 39 1.98 8.91 2.53
C TYR A 39 1.46 8.10 1.34
N THR A 40 2.33 7.31 0.72
CA THR A 40 2.04 6.55 -0.49
C THR A 40 1.39 5.19 -0.21
N THR A 41 1.50 4.68 1.01
CA THR A 41 1.02 3.33 1.34
C THR A 41 -0.22 3.32 2.20
N LEU A 42 -0.43 4.27 3.11
CA LEU A 42 -1.52 4.26 4.10
C LEU A 42 -2.72 5.09 3.67
N ASP A 43 -3.89 4.71 4.16
CA ASP A 43 -5.17 5.45 3.98
C ASP A 43 -5.53 5.75 2.52
N GLN A 44 -5.04 4.94 1.58
CA GLN A 44 -5.32 5.13 0.16
C GLN A 44 -5.51 3.83 -0.62
N GLY A 45 -6.59 3.79 -1.38
CA GLY A 45 -6.83 2.75 -2.38
C GLY A 45 -7.87 1.72 -2.01
N LYS A 46 -8.07 0.80 -2.94
CA LYS A 46 -9.16 -0.17 -2.87
C LYS A 46 -8.76 -1.46 -2.13
N ARG A 47 -7.45 -1.66 -1.93
CA ARG A 47 -6.82 -2.87 -1.35
C ARG A 47 -7.29 -4.17 -1.98
N ILE A 48 -7.53 -4.16 -3.30
CA ILE A 48 -8.07 -5.33 -4.00
C ILE A 48 -7.10 -6.51 -3.92
N ARG A 49 -5.80 -6.26 -4.06
CA ARG A 49 -4.76 -7.32 -4.02
C ARG A 49 -4.73 -8.04 -2.65
N PRO A 50 -4.65 -7.34 -1.50
CA PRO A 50 -4.85 -7.95 -0.18
C PRO A 50 -6.16 -8.71 -0.04
N CYS A 51 -7.28 -8.12 -0.49
CA CYS A 51 -8.59 -8.78 -0.39
C CYS A 51 -8.62 -10.11 -1.17
N LEU A 52 -7.93 -10.19 -2.32
CA LEU A 52 -7.80 -11.43 -3.09
C LEU A 52 -6.94 -12.48 -2.37
N VAL A 53 -5.85 -12.06 -1.72
CA VAL A 53 -5.03 -12.95 -0.89
C VAL A 53 -5.87 -13.54 0.26
N TYR A 54 -6.60 -12.69 0.98
CA TYR A 54 -7.47 -13.14 2.06
C TYR A 54 -8.62 -14.03 1.57
N ALA A 55 -9.21 -13.73 0.40
CA ALA A 55 -10.27 -14.56 -0.18
C ALA A 55 -9.74 -15.94 -0.58
N ALA A 56 -8.54 -16.01 -1.16
CA ALA A 56 -7.90 -17.25 -1.51
C ALA A 56 -7.59 -18.09 -0.25
N ALA A 57 -7.02 -17.47 0.78
CA ALA A 57 -6.76 -18.13 2.06
C ALA A 57 -8.06 -18.63 2.71
N HIS A 58 -9.11 -17.80 2.76
CA HIS A 58 -10.41 -18.18 3.32
C HIS A 58 -11.07 -19.35 2.58
N SER A 59 -10.82 -19.47 1.27
CA SER A 59 -11.34 -20.57 0.45
C SER A 59 -10.62 -21.90 0.68
N LEU A 60 -9.38 -21.85 1.18
CA LEU A 60 -8.51 -23.02 1.40
C LEU A 60 -8.35 -23.37 2.88
N GLY A 61 -8.67 -22.45 3.80
CA GLY A 61 -8.49 -22.63 5.23
C GLY A 61 -8.71 -21.35 6.03
N ALA A 62 -8.01 -21.23 7.16
CA ALA A 62 -8.10 -20.06 8.02
C ALA A 62 -7.12 -18.96 7.59
N ILE A 63 -7.58 -17.71 7.65
CA ILE A 63 -6.70 -16.54 7.57
C ILE A 63 -5.83 -16.52 8.83
N ASN A 64 -4.53 -16.40 8.66
CA ASN A 64 -3.53 -16.41 9.73
C ASN A 64 -2.44 -15.35 9.50
N SER A 65 -1.45 -15.30 10.37
CA SER A 65 -0.33 -14.35 10.29
C SER A 65 0.44 -14.42 8.97
N ASP A 66 0.62 -15.62 8.40
CA ASP A 66 1.35 -15.77 7.13
C ASP A 66 0.56 -15.13 5.99
N THR A 67 -0.77 -15.27 6.02
CA THR A 67 -1.66 -14.60 5.07
C THR A 67 -1.55 -13.08 5.21
N ASP A 68 -1.43 -12.56 6.43
CA ASP A 68 -1.24 -11.13 6.67
C ASP A 68 0.07 -10.61 6.10
N HIS A 69 1.17 -11.35 6.32
CA HIS A 69 2.46 -11.00 5.76
C HIS A 69 2.43 -10.98 4.22
N ILE A 70 1.80 -11.99 3.59
CA ILE A 70 1.69 -12.06 2.13
C ILE A 70 0.81 -10.93 1.59
N ALA A 71 -0.34 -10.65 2.22
CA ALA A 71 -1.24 -9.58 1.80
C ALA A 71 -0.55 -8.21 1.90
N THR A 72 0.19 -7.98 2.99
CA THR A 72 0.95 -6.75 3.22
C THR A 72 2.06 -6.61 2.18
N ALA A 73 2.90 -7.63 2.01
CA ALA A 73 3.99 -7.61 1.03
C ALA A 73 3.50 -7.32 -0.39
N LEU A 74 2.39 -7.95 -0.79
CA LEU A 74 1.81 -7.73 -2.12
C LEU A 74 1.30 -6.29 -2.30
N GLU A 75 0.76 -5.66 -1.25
CA GLU A 75 0.32 -4.26 -1.32
C GLU A 75 1.49 -3.28 -1.27
N LEU A 76 2.56 -3.58 -0.53
CA LEU A 76 3.81 -2.80 -0.59
C LEU A 76 4.39 -2.82 -2.00
N ILE A 77 4.42 -4.00 -2.63
CA ILE A 77 4.85 -4.14 -4.02
C ILE A 77 3.94 -3.36 -4.98
N HIS A 78 2.63 -3.38 -4.75
CA HIS A 78 1.72 -2.56 -5.54
C HIS A 78 1.98 -1.06 -5.37
N CYS A 79 2.22 -0.60 -4.15
CA CYS A 79 2.46 0.81 -3.89
C CYS A 79 3.78 1.26 -4.51
N TYR A 80 4.85 0.46 -4.43
CA TYR A 80 6.12 0.73 -5.10
C TYR A 80 5.89 1.01 -6.58
N SER A 81 5.17 0.12 -7.28
CA SER A 81 5.03 0.22 -8.73
C SER A 81 4.35 1.55 -9.10
N LEU A 82 3.31 1.94 -8.36
CA LEU A 82 2.62 3.21 -8.58
C LEU A 82 3.51 4.43 -8.34
N ILE A 83 4.35 4.41 -7.30
CA ILE A 83 5.25 5.54 -7.00
C ILE A 83 6.21 5.76 -8.16
N HIS A 84 6.79 4.69 -8.69
CA HIS A 84 7.71 4.79 -9.82
C HIS A 84 6.96 5.12 -11.11
N ASP A 85 5.79 4.51 -11.37
CA ASP A 85 4.96 4.78 -12.56
C ASP A 85 4.59 6.27 -12.63
N ASP A 86 4.34 6.90 -11.48
CA ASP A 86 4.00 8.33 -11.39
C ASP A 86 5.15 9.28 -11.75
N LEU A 87 6.41 8.82 -11.83
CA LEU A 87 7.54 9.72 -12.08
C LEU A 87 7.47 10.37 -13.48
N PRO A 88 8.08 11.56 -13.68
CA PRO A 88 8.12 12.24 -14.98
C PRO A 88 8.75 11.41 -16.12
N ALA A 89 9.61 10.47 -15.75
CA ALA A 89 10.25 9.57 -16.71
C ALA A 89 9.35 8.40 -17.14
N MET A 90 8.18 8.20 -16.51
CA MET A 90 7.22 7.13 -16.82
C MET A 90 5.88 7.73 -17.24
N ASP A 91 4.86 7.76 -16.38
CA ASP A 91 3.53 8.26 -16.74
C ASP A 91 3.37 9.77 -16.51
N ASP A 92 4.27 10.41 -15.74
CA ASP A 92 4.26 11.86 -15.45
C ASP A 92 2.92 12.32 -14.82
N ASP A 93 2.38 11.50 -13.91
CA ASP A 93 1.12 11.77 -13.21
C ASP A 93 1.35 12.79 -12.07
N ASP A 94 0.70 13.96 -12.15
CA ASP A 94 0.71 14.93 -11.03
C ASP A 94 -0.18 14.50 -9.86
N LEU A 95 -1.24 13.74 -10.15
CA LEU A 95 -2.28 13.39 -9.19
C LEU A 95 -2.63 11.89 -9.24
N ARG A 96 -2.71 11.28 -8.06
CA ARG A 96 -3.24 9.93 -7.87
C ARG A 96 -4.38 9.95 -6.86
N ARG A 97 -5.55 9.49 -7.31
CA ARG A 97 -6.79 9.43 -6.49
C ARG A 97 -7.17 10.79 -5.86
N GLY A 98 -6.91 11.88 -6.58
CA GLY A 98 -7.22 13.23 -6.11
C GLY A 98 -6.21 13.83 -5.13
N ARG A 99 -5.06 13.18 -4.92
CA ARG A 99 -3.94 13.69 -4.12
C ARG A 99 -2.69 13.85 -5.00
N PRO A 100 -1.77 14.78 -4.68
CA PRO A 100 -0.45 14.84 -5.31
C PRO A 100 0.23 13.47 -5.31
N THR A 101 0.91 13.13 -6.40
CA THR A 101 1.76 11.93 -6.44
C THR A 101 2.99 12.14 -5.56
N CYS A 102 3.74 11.06 -5.28
CA CYS A 102 4.85 11.11 -4.33
C CYS A 102 5.90 12.15 -4.70
N HIS A 103 6.23 12.26 -5.99
CA HIS A 103 7.26 13.19 -6.45
C HIS A 103 6.79 14.65 -6.43
N ILE A 104 5.47 14.90 -6.57
CA ILE A 104 4.88 16.24 -6.42
C ILE A 104 4.75 16.64 -4.95
N ALA A 105 4.38 15.70 -4.07
CA ALA A 105 4.25 15.95 -2.63
C ALA A 105 5.60 16.17 -1.93
N TYR A 106 6.66 15.57 -2.47
CA TYR A 106 8.02 15.61 -1.93
C TYR A 106 8.99 16.07 -3.02
N ASP A 107 9.73 15.13 -3.62
CA ASP A 107 10.64 15.33 -4.73
C ASP A 107 10.89 13.98 -5.43
N GLU A 108 11.44 14.00 -6.65
CA GLU A 108 11.69 12.79 -7.43
C GLU A 108 12.65 11.82 -6.73
N ALA A 109 13.70 12.31 -6.06
CA ALA A 109 14.69 11.45 -5.41
C ALA A 109 14.08 10.70 -4.22
N THR A 110 13.30 11.41 -3.40
CA THR A 110 12.53 10.82 -2.29
C THR A 110 11.50 9.81 -2.81
N ALA A 111 10.83 10.09 -3.92
CA ALA A 111 9.89 9.16 -4.55
C ALA A 111 10.59 7.88 -5.06
N ILE A 112 11.74 8.01 -5.72
CA ILE A 112 12.55 6.86 -6.16
C ILE A 112 12.91 5.99 -4.96
N LEU A 113 13.49 6.59 -3.91
CA LEU A 113 13.89 5.87 -2.69
C LEU A 113 12.71 5.27 -1.93
N ALA A 114 11.54 5.92 -1.94
CA ALA A 114 10.32 5.38 -1.36
C ALA A 114 9.88 4.11 -2.11
N GLY A 115 9.87 4.15 -3.45
CA GLY A 115 9.58 2.95 -4.24
C GLY A 115 10.60 1.82 -3.99
N ASP A 116 11.90 2.14 -4.02
CA ASP A 116 12.96 1.14 -3.74
C ASP A 116 12.81 0.53 -2.34
N GLY A 117 12.52 1.35 -1.34
CA GLY A 117 12.34 0.93 0.05
C GLY A 117 11.10 0.06 0.28
N LEU A 118 10.04 0.20 -0.53
CA LEU A 118 8.86 -0.67 -0.46
C LEU A 118 9.08 -2.02 -1.14
N GLN A 119 10.03 -2.12 -2.07
CA GLN A 119 10.35 -3.34 -2.81
C GLN A 119 11.37 -4.24 -2.08
N ALA A 120 12.31 -3.64 -1.34
CA ALA A 120 13.45 -4.32 -0.71
C ALA A 120 13.07 -5.34 0.36
#